data_AF-A0A7C4PS47-F1
#
_entry.id   AF-A0A7C4PS47-F1
#
_cell.length_a   1.000
_cell.length_b   1.000
_cell.length_c   1.000
_cell.angle_alpha   90.00
_cell.angle_beta   90.00
_cell.angle_gamma   90.00
#
_symmetry.space_group_name_H-M   'P 1'
#
loop_
_entity.id
_entity.type
_entity.pdbx_description
1 polymer ?
#
loop_
_entity_poly.entity_id
_entity_poly.type
_entity_poly.pdbx_seq_one_letter_code
_entity_poly.pdbx_strand_id
1 'polypeptide(L)'
;NTFASPYCQRPLSLGADVVLHATTKYLAGHGVVVGGAVISRHVEYVSGPLYTALKIYGGCPSPFDAWLTNLGLKTFELRMQRHCANALEVARWLERHPAVAAVHYPGLESHPDHTLARRQMFDYGGMVSFELKGGLEAGKKLMEGVRVSTLAVSLGNTDSLICHPASMTHSAVAPQERAAMGISDGLVRFSVGIENAPDLIADLEQALEGAA
;
A
#
# COMPACT_ATOMS: atom_id res chain seq x y z
N ASN A 1 5.67 9.35 3.79
CA ASN A 1 4.74 9.57 2.66
C ASN A 1 4.74 8.39 1.67
N THR A 2 5.02 7.16 2.12
CA THR A 2 5.17 5.99 1.22
C THR A 2 3.85 5.57 0.57
N PHE A 3 2.74 5.50 1.32
CA PHE A 3 1.45 5.04 0.79
C PHE A 3 0.80 6.06 -0.14
N ALA A 4 0.70 7.31 0.30
CA ALA A 4 0.17 8.37 -0.54
C ALA A 4 1.09 8.66 -1.74
N SER A 5 2.40 8.49 -1.59
CA SER A 5 3.42 8.92 -2.54
C SER A 5 3.37 10.45 -2.79
N PRO A 6 4.34 11.06 -3.52
CA PRO A 6 4.24 12.48 -3.85
C PRO A 6 3.12 12.79 -4.85
N TYR A 7 2.50 11.76 -5.45
CA TYR A 7 1.34 11.90 -6.33
C TYR A 7 0.09 12.29 -5.54
N CYS A 8 -0.28 11.50 -4.53
CA CYS A 8 -1.52 11.75 -3.78
C CYS A 8 -1.36 12.79 -2.68
N GLN A 9 -0.17 13.00 -2.12
CA GLN A 9 0.02 13.97 -1.05
C GLN A 9 1.41 14.59 -1.08
N ARG A 10 1.47 15.90 -0.80
CA ARG A 10 2.73 16.67 -0.73
C ARG A 10 2.90 17.26 0.67
N PRO A 11 3.41 16.48 1.66
CA PRO A 11 3.45 16.95 3.05
C PRO A 11 4.30 18.21 3.28
N LEU A 12 5.33 18.45 2.46
CA LEU A 12 6.10 19.70 2.54
C LEU A 12 5.22 20.95 2.29
N SER A 13 4.23 20.84 1.40
CA SER A 13 3.24 21.91 1.17
C SER A 13 2.24 22.05 2.31
N LEU A 14 2.13 21.04 3.18
CA LEU A 14 1.26 21.01 4.36
C LEU A 14 2.01 21.39 5.66
N GLY A 15 3.27 21.83 5.54
CA GLY A 15 4.05 22.31 6.68
C GLY A 15 5.04 21.30 7.26
N ALA A 16 5.17 20.10 6.71
CA ALA A 16 6.22 19.18 7.15
C ALA A 16 7.62 19.73 6.83
N ASP A 17 8.57 19.49 7.73
CA ASP A 17 9.99 19.83 7.54
C ASP A 17 10.73 18.77 6.72
N VAL A 18 10.41 17.50 6.95
CA VAL A 18 11.05 16.35 6.34
C VAL A 18 10.01 15.35 5.85
N VAL A 19 10.23 14.79 4.67
CA VAL A 19 9.41 13.74 4.08
C VAL A 19 10.26 12.53 3.74
N LEU A 20 9.84 11.38 4.25
CA LEU A 20 10.48 10.10 3.97
C LEU A 20 9.63 9.25 3.02
N HIS A 21 10.31 8.54 2.12
CA HIS A 21 9.74 7.54 1.24
C HIS A 21 10.56 6.25 1.29
N ALA A 22 9.88 5.11 1.23
CA ALA A 22 10.50 3.88 0.77
C ALA A 22 10.44 3.87 -0.77
N THR A 23 11.58 4.04 -1.44
CA THR A 23 11.63 4.03 -2.92
C THR A 23 11.29 2.65 -3.47
N THR A 24 11.44 1.60 -2.65
CA THR A 24 10.99 0.22 -2.88
C THR A 24 9.58 0.10 -3.42
N LYS A 25 8.69 1.04 -3.04
CA LYS A 25 7.24 0.93 -3.27
C LYS A 25 6.86 1.68 -4.54
N TYR A 26 5.82 2.52 -4.52
CA TYR A 26 5.30 3.24 -5.70
C TYR A 26 6.34 4.01 -6.53
N LEU A 27 7.41 4.51 -5.91
CA LEU A 27 8.43 5.29 -6.64
C LEU A 27 9.19 4.41 -7.65
N ALA A 28 9.79 3.31 -7.21
CA ALA A 28 10.39 2.34 -8.14
C ALA A 28 9.30 1.57 -8.88
N GLY A 29 8.28 1.06 -8.17
CA GLY A 29 7.03 0.55 -8.74
C GLY A 29 7.09 -0.81 -9.43
N HIS A 30 8.23 -1.48 -9.43
CA HIS A 30 8.44 -2.72 -10.20
C HIS A 30 8.99 -3.87 -9.34
N GLY A 31 8.99 -3.76 -8.01
CA GLY A 31 9.40 -4.84 -7.11
C GLY A 31 10.88 -5.26 -7.15
N VAL A 32 11.74 -4.51 -7.83
CA VAL A 32 13.16 -4.90 -8.09
C VAL A 32 14.20 -4.13 -7.27
N VAL A 33 13.80 -3.14 -6.48
CA VAL A 33 14.73 -2.29 -5.70
C VAL A 33 14.28 -2.20 -4.26
N VAL A 34 15.24 -2.18 -3.32
CA VAL A 34 15.01 -1.74 -1.94
C VAL A 34 15.77 -0.44 -1.71
N GLY A 35 15.06 0.59 -1.23
CA GLY A 35 15.71 1.87 -0.98
C GLY A 35 14.82 2.89 -0.25
N GLY A 36 15.42 4.02 0.08
CA GLY A 36 14.77 5.12 0.77
C GLY A 36 15.17 6.48 0.21
N ALA A 37 14.30 7.46 0.42
CA ALA A 37 14.58 8.86 0.13
C ALA A 37 14.12 9.74 1.28
N VAL A 38 14.95 10.71 1.64
CA VAL A 38 14.66 11.76 2.64
C VAL A 38 14.72 13.10 1.93
N ILE A 39 13.62 13.86 1.97
CA ILE A 39 13.48 15.14 1.31
C ILE A 39 13.17 16.21 2.35
N SER A 40 13.87 17.34 2.31
CA SER A 40 13.58 18.50 3.14
C SER A 40 13.77 19.79 2.33
N ARG A 41 13.09 20.86 2.75
CA ARG A 41 13.30 22.23 2.24
C ARG A 41 14.48 22.92 2.93
N HIS A 42 14.95 22.38 4.05
CA HIS A 42 16.03 22.95 4.86
C HIS A 42 17.39 22.49 4.34
N VAL A 43 18.02 23.28 3.47
CA VAL A 43 19.29 22.92 2.81
C VAL A 43 20.38 22.59 3.84
N GLU A 44 20.52 23.40 4.89
CA GLU A 44 21.52 23.18 5.96
C GLU A 44 21.34 21.83 6.70
N TYR A 45 20.10 21.37 6.84
CA TYR A 45 19.82 20.04 7.41
C TYR A 45 20.27 18.93 6.46
N VAL A 46 20.01 19.09 5.16
CA VAL A 46 20.35 18.10 4.13
C VAL A 46 21.86 18.00 3.93
N SER A 47 22.54 19.13 3.76
CA SER A 47 23.99 19.20 3.53
C SER A 47 24.83 18.96 4.79
N GLY A 48 24.26 19.21 5.97
CA GLY A 48 24.91 19.00 7.26
C GLY A 48 24.51 17.67 7.90
N PRO A 49 23.71 17.66 8.98
CA PRO A 49 23.46 16.47 9.80
C PRO A 49 23.03 15.22 9.02
N LEU A 50 22.14 15.37 8.03
CA LEU A 50 21.66 14.22 7.24
C LEU A 50 22.78 13.63 6.37
N TYR A 51 23.51 14.46 5.63
CA TYR A 51 24.64 14.01 4.81
C TYR A 51 25.74 13.38 5.67
N THR A 52 26.07 13.99 6.82
CA THR A 52 27.02 13.42 7.77
C THR A 52 26.58 12.04 8.25
N ALA A 53 25.31 11.86 8.61
CA ALA A 53 24.78 10.56 9.02
C ALA A 53 24.89 9.52 7.89
N LEU A 54 24.49 9.85 6.67
CA LEU A 54 24.60 8.95 5.52
C LEU A 54 26.05 8.54 5.23
N LYS A 55 26.99 9.49 5.34
CA LYS A 55 28.43 9.24 5.15
C LYS A 55 29.00 8.31 6.24
N ILE A 56 28.62 8.51 7.50
CA ILE A 56 29.16 7.72 8.62
C ILE A 56 28.56 6.32 8.66
N TYR A 57 27.24 6.20 8.52
CA TYR A 57 26.54 4.92 8.59
C TYR A 57 26.57 4.14 7.27
N GLY A 58 27.00 4.76 6.18
CA GLY A 58 27.07 4.11 4.86
C GLY A 58 25.70 3.86 4.22
N GLY A 59 24.67 4.60 4.61
CA GLY A 59 23.28 4.43 4.15
C GLY A 59 22.99 4.94 2.73
N CYS A 60 23.97 4.93 1.84
CA CYS A 60 23.82 5.39 0.46
C CYS A 60 23.33 4.25 -0.45
N PRO A 61 22.39 4.51 -1.38
CA PRO A 61 21.93 3.48 -2.31
C PRO A 61 23.01 3.13 -3.33
N SER A 62 22.95 1.90 -3.86
CA SER A 62 23.70 1.53 -5.07
C SER A 62 23.33 2.47 -6.24
N PRO A 63 24.31 2.95 -7.03
CA PRO A 63 24.01 3.73 -8.24
C PRO A 63 23.12 2.98 -9.24
N PHE A 64 23.22 1.64 -9.27
CA PHE A 64 22.37 0.80 -10.11
C PHE A 64 20.91 0.81 -9.63
N ASP A 65 20.69 0.73 -8.31
CA ASP A 65 19.34 0.79 -7.72
C ASP A 65 18.73 2.18 -7.88
N ALA A 66 19.55 3.23 -7.81
CA ALA A 66 19.13 4.60 -8.10
C ALA A 66 18.71 4.74 -9.57
N TRP A 67 19.44 4.13 -10.50
CA TRP A 67 19.07 4.08 -11.92
C TRP A 67 17.77 3.32 -12.16
N LEU A 68 17.59 2.14 -11.57
CA LEU A 68 16.35 1.36 -11.65
C LEU A 68 15.15 2.12 -11.07
N THR A 69 15.33 2.78 -9.93
CA THR A 69 14.31 3.66 -9.34
C THR A 69 13.95 4.79 -10.30
N ASN A 70 14.96 5.43 -10.91
CA ASN A 70 14.75 6.51 -11.89
C ASN A 70 14.02 6.04 -13.15
N LEU A 71 14.24 4.80 -13.62
CA LEU A 71 13.44 4.21 -14.69
C LEU A 71 11.97 4.07 -14.28
N GLY A 72 11.73 3.58 -13.07
CA GLY A 72 10.38 3.48 -12.50
C GLY A 72 9.66 4.82 -12.43
N LEU A 73 10.38 5.90 -12.10
CA LEU A 73 9.83 7.25 -12.04
C LEU A 73 9.29 7.76 -13.38
N LYS A 74 9.81 7.26 -14.52
CA LYS A 74 9.34 7.69 -15.86
C LYS A 74 7.89 7.31 -16.15
N THR A 75 7.37 6.28 -15.50
CA THR A 75 5.96 5.84 -15.63
C THR A 75 5.14 6.12 -14.38
N PHE A 76 5.71 6.83 -13.39
CA PHE A 76 5.14 6.98 -12.05
C PHE A 76 3.73 7.56 -12.05
N GLU A 77 3.49 8.66 -12.76
CA GLU A 77 2.17 9.29 -12.82
C GLU A 77 1.13 8.35 -13.44
N LEU A 78 1.45 7.71 -14.57
CA LEU A 78 0.55 6.77 -15.25
C LEU A 78 0.16 5.60 -14.34
N ARG A 79 1.15 5.05 -13.62
CA ARG A 79 0.92 3.96 -12.65
C ARG A 79 0.05 4.43 -11.49
N MET A 80 0.33 5.60 -10.92
CA MET A 80 -0.44 6.11 -9.79
C MET A 80 -1.89 6.44 -10.15
N GLN A 81 -2.14 7.02 -11.32
CA GLN A 81 -3.51 7.23 -11.83
C GLN A 81 -4.27 5.90 -11.86
N ARG A 82 -3.63 4.85 -12.40
CA ARG A 82 -4.26 3.54 -12.51
C ARG A 82 -4.46 2.86 -11.16
N HIS A 83 -3.48 2.93 -10.25
CA HIS A 83 -3.61 2.42 -8.88
C HIS A 83 -4.80 3.05 -8.14
N CYS A 84 -4.93 4.38 -8.18
CA CYS A 84 -5.99 5.07 -7.45
C CYS A 84 -7.38 4.75 -8.02
N ALA A 85 -7.50 4.72 -9.36
CA ALA A 85 -8.73 4.35 -10.04
C ALA A 85 -9.15 2.90 -9.71
N ASN A 86 -8.24 1.93 -9.87
CA ASN A 86 -8.48 0.53 -9.56
C ASN A 86 -8.85 0.34 -8.08
N ALA A 87 -8.12 0.99 -7.16
CA ALA A 87 -8.35 0.85 -5.73
C ALA A 87 -9.72 1.39 -5.30
N LEU A 88 -10.15 2.52 -5.85
CA LEU A 88 -11.49 3.05 -5.56
C LEU A 88 -12.59 2.12 -6.09
N GLU A 89 -12.42 1.55 -7.27
CA GLU A 89 -13.38 0.61 -7.86
C GLU A 89 -13.49 -0.68 -7.03
N VAL A 90 -12.34 -1.29 -6.71
CA VAL A 90 -12.24 -2.48 -5.86
C VAL A 90 -12.82 -2.21 -4.47
N ALA A 91 -12.47 -1.09 -3.84
CA ALA A 91 -12.96 -0.74 -2.49
C ALA A 91 -14.49 -0.59 -2.46
N ARG A 92 -15.06 0.07 -3.48
CA ARG A 92 -16.52 0.21 -3.60
C ARG A 92 -17.22 -1.13 -3.82
N TRP A 93 -16.63 -2.02 -4.62
CA TRP A 93 -17.18 -3.36 -4.82
C TRP A 93 -17.12 -4.18 -3.52
N LEU A 94 -15.98 -4.17 -2.82
CA LEU A 94 -15.81 -4.85 -1.53
C LEU A 94 -16.81 -4.37 -0.48
N GLU A 95 -17.11 -3.07 -0.43
CA GLU A 95 -18.05 -2.48 0.54
C GLU A 95 -19.48 -3.04 0.41
N ARG A 96 -19.84 -3.55 -0.77
CA ARG A 96 -21.14 -4.17 -1.04
C ARG A 96 -21.12 -5.70 -0.92
N HIS A 97 -19.95 -6.32 -0.77
CA HIS A 97 -19.82 -7.76 -0.83
C HIS A 97 -20.26 -8.43 0.49
N PRO A 98 -21.12 -9.46 0.47
CA PRO A 98 -21.70 -10.03 1.69
C PRO A 98 -20.68 -10.69 2.63
N ALA A 99 -19.56 -11.18 2.11
CA ALA A 99 -18.48 -11.77 2.93
C ALA A 99 -17.60 -10.72 3.65
N VAL A 100 -17.70 -9.44 3.28
CA VAL A 100 -16.89 -8.35 3.82
C VAL A 100 -17.67 -7.62 4.91
N ALA A 101 -17.02 -7.42 6.07
CA ALA A 101 -17.57 -6.73 7.24
C ALA A 101 -17.30 -5.23 7.20
N ALA A 102 -16.12 -4.82 6.74
CA ALA A 102 -15.69 -3.43 6.66
C ALA A 102 -14.63 -3.26 5.57
N VAL A 103 -14.55 -2.06 4.99
CA VAL A 103 -13.49 -1.65 4.07
C VAL A 103 -12.84 -0.37 4.59
N HIS A 104 -11.51 -0.35 4.58
CA HIS A 104 -10.68 0.76 5.01
C HIS A 104 -9.96 1.33 3.78
N TYR A 105 -10.55 2.36 3.19
CA TYR A 105 -9.96 3.11 2.09
C TYR A 105 -10.33 4.60 2.21
N PRO A 106 -9.35 5.52 2.27
CA PRO A 106 -9.63 6.95 2.48
C PRO A 106 -10.53 7.60 1.42
N GLY A 107 -10.62 6.99 0.23
CA GLY A 107 -11.49 7.45 -0.85
C GLY A 107 -12.98 7.08 -0.71
N LEU A 108 -13.34 6.23 0.25
CA LEU A 108 -14.75 5.92 0.55
C LEU A 108 -15.35 6.95 1.51
N GLU A 109 -16.59 7.36 1.27
CA GLU A 109 -17.31 8.29 2.15
C GLU A 109 -17.56 7.70 3.55
N SER A 110 -17.63 6.37 3.65
CA SER A 110 -17.76 5.62 4.90
C SER A 110 -16.50 5.66 5.76
N HIS A 111 -15.34 6.02 5.19
CA HIS A 111 -14.09 6.05 5.94
C HIS A 111 -14.10 7.22 6.95
N PRO A 112 -13.76 7.00 8.24
CA PRO A 112 -13.82 8.03 9.27
C PRO A 112 -13.04 9.32 8.90
N ASP A 113 -11.89 9.16 8.26
CA ASP A 113 -11.04 10.26 7.83
C ASP A 113 -11.28 10.75 6.39
N HIS A 114 -12.37 10.35 5.72
CA HIS A 114 -12.62 10.73 4.33
C HIS A 114 -12.58 12.25 4.11
N THR A 115 -13.23 13.01 5.01
CA THR A 115 -13.25 14.47 4.95
C THR A 115 -11.85 15.08 5.11
N LEU A 116 -11.01 14.50 5.98
CA LEU A 116 -9.62 14.92 6.14
C LEU A 116 -8.80 14.57 4.89
N ALA A 117 -8.93 13.35 4.38
CA ALA A 117 -8.25 12.89 3.18
C ALA A 117 -8.56 13.79 1.99
N ARG A 118 -9.84 14.08 1.74
CA ARG A 118 -10.29 15.01 0.69
C ARG A 118 -9.70 16.42 0.82
N ARG A 119 -9.42 16.88 2.04
CA ARG A 119 -8.85 18.22 2.28
C ARG A 119 -7.36 18.30 1.97
N GLN A 120 -6.60 17.24 2.19
CA GLN A 120 -5.13 17.29 2.16
C GLN A 120 -4.49 16.44 1.04
N MET A 121 -5.24 15.51 0.46
CA MET A 121 -4.78 14.60 -0.58
C MET A 121 -5.40 14.98 -1.93
N PHE A 122 -4.65 14.76 -3.00
CA PHE A 122 -5.09 14.94 -4.39
C PHE A 122 -5.79 13.69 -4.95
N ASP A 123 -5.49 12.52 -4.38
CA ASP A 123 -6.12 11.22 -4.63
C ASP A 123 -5.85 10.30 -3.42
N TYR A 124 -6.23 9.01 -3.44
CA TYR A 124 -6.25 8.16 -2.24
C TYR A 124 -5.30 6.95 -2.25
N GLY A 125 -4.53 6.77 -3.33
CA GLY A 125 -3.49 5.74 -3.45
C GLY A 125 -4.03 4.35 -3.81
N GLY A 126 -3.14 3.36 -3.94
CA GLY A 126 -3.51 1.99 -4.35
C GLY A 126 -3.67 0.99 -3.20
N MET A 127 -3.77 1.44 -1.96
CA MET A 127 -3.80 0.57 -0.79
C MET A 127 -5.22 0.46 -0.24
N VAL A 128 -5.76 -0.74 -0.24
CA VAL A 128 -7.07 -1.08 0.35
C VAL A 128 -6.85 -2.11 1.44
N SER A 129 -7.53 -1.99 2.57
CA SER A 129 -7.66 -3.11 3.51
C SER A 129 -9.13 -3.35 3.84
N PHE A 130 -9.49 -4.57 4.18
CA PHE A 130 -10.87 -4.95 4.47
C PHE A 130 -10.92 -6.11 5.46
N GLU A 131 -12.07 -6.24 6.12
CA GLU A 131 -12.31 -7.22 7.17
C GLU A 131 -13.25 -8.32 6.65
N LEU A 132 -12.85 -9.58 6.76
CA LEU A 132 -13.67 -10.73 6.39
C LEU A 132 -14.53 -11.20 7.58
N LYS A 133 -15.83 -11.43 7.33
CA LYS A 133 -16.75 -11.94 8.36
C LYS A 133 -16.39 -13.34 8.87
N GLY A 134 -15.81 -14.18 8.02
CA GLY A 134 -15.39 -15.54 8.37
C GLY A 134 -14.04 -15.63 9.09
N GLY A 135 -13.41 -14.50 9.42
CA GLY A 135 -12.16 -14.43 10.18
C GLY A 135 -11.02 -15.23 9.52
N LEU A 136 -10.23 -15.91 10.36
CA LEU A 136 -8.97 -16.56 9.97
C LEU A 136 -9.15 -17.57 8.83
N GLU A 137 -10.20 -18.38 8.88
CA GLU A 137 -10.43 -19.43 7.89
C GLU A 137 -10.85 -18.85 6.54
N ALA A 138 -11.72 -17.82 6.52
CA ALA A 138 -12.04 -17.11 5.29
C ALA A 138 -10.80 -16.42 4.70
N GLY A 139 -9.95 -15.83 5.56
CA GLY A 139 -8.68 -15.24 5.16
C GLY A 139 -7.75 -16.25 4.48
N LYS A 140 -7.58 -17.44 5.05
CA LYS A 140 -6.79 -18.53 4.44
C LYS A 140 -7.35 -18.95 3.08
N LYS A 141 -8.65 -19.25 3.02
CA LYS A 141 -9.31 -19.67 1.77
C LYS A 141 -9.19 -18.61 0.67
N LEU A 142 -9.35 -17.33 1.01
CA LEU A 142 -9.13 -16.23 0.06
C LEU A 142 -7.69 -16.23 -0.47
N MET A 143 -6.68 -16.35 0.41
CA MET A 143 -5.28 -16.40 -0.01
C MET A 143 -4.98 -17.62 -0.88
N GLU A 144 -5.62 -18.76 -0.64
CA GLU A 144 -5.47 -19.97 -1.46
C GLU A 144 -6.22 -19.88 -2.81
N GLY A 145 -7.26 -19.04 -2.88
CA GLY A 145 -8.16 -18.96 -4.02
C GLY A 145 -7.75 -17.97 -5.11
N VAL A 146 -7.09 -16.85 -4.75
CA VAL A 146 -6.68 -15.81 -5.72
C VAL A 146 -5.69 -16.36 -6.75
N ARG A 147 -5.81 -15.88 -7.99
CA ARG A 147 -5.02 -16.35 -9.15
C ARG A 147 -4.27 -15.23 -9.86
N VAL A 148 -4.75 -13.99 -9.75
CA VAL A 148 -4.11 -12.81 -10.34
C VAL A 148 -3.20 -12.17 -9.31
N SER A 149 -3.71 -11.99 -8.08
CA SER A 149 -2.95 -11.34 -7.01
C SER A 149 -1.86 -12.25 -6.45
N THR A 150 -0.65 -11.72 -6.27
CA THR A 150 0.46 -12.46 -5.65
C THR A 150 0.42 -12.31 -4.12
N LEU A 151 0.59 -13.42 -3.41
CA LEU A 151 0.68 -13.43 -1.95
C LEU A 151 2.03 -12.86 -1.51
N ALA A 152 2.07 -11.57 -1.16
CA ALA A 152 3.31 -10.91 -0.78
C ALA A 152 3.12 -9.74 0.19
N VAL A 153 4.18 -9.47 0.95
CA VAL A 153 4.19 -8.46 2.02
C VAL A 153 4.57 -7.05 1.54
N SER A 154 5.11 -6.91 0.33
CA SER A 154 5.43 -5.61 -0.26
C SER A 154 4.16 -4.90 -0.76
N LEU A 155 4.31 -3.75 -1.44
CA LEU A 155 3.20 -2.97 -2.01
C LEU A 155 3.69 -1.98 -3.06
N GLY A 156 2.75 -1.47 -3.84
CA GLY A 156 2.96 -0.39 -4.81
C GLY A 156 3.75 -0.79 -6.05
N ASN A 157 3.83 -2.09 -6.32
CA ASN A 157 4.29 -2.64 -7.58
C ASN A 157 3.20 -2.50 -8.66
N THR A 158 3.57 -2.70 -9.92
CA THR A 158 2.59 -2.84 -11.02
C THR A 158 1.66 -4.03 -10.83
N ASP A 159 2.17 -5.14 -10.28
CA ASP A 159 1.41 -6.32 -9.89
C ASP A 159 0.62 -6.11 -8.58
N SER A 160 -0.59 -6.65 -8.56
CA SER A 160 -1.46 -6.69 -7.39
C SER A 160 -0.90 -7.66 -6.35
N LEU A 161 -0.73 -7.16 -5.12
CA LEU A 161 -0.21 -7.94 -4.00
C LEU A 161 -1.23 -8.00 -2.88
N ILE A 162 -1.49 -9.21 -2.37
CA ILE A 162 -2.45 -9.42 -1.29
C ILE A 162 -1.78 -10.14 -0.13
N CYS A 163 -2.17 -9.80 1.10
CA CYS A 163 -1.79 -10.58 2.26
C CYS A 163 -2.86 -10.57 3.34
N HIS A 164 -2.89 -11.66 4.09
CA HIS A 164 -3.72 -11.83 5.27
C HIS A 164 -2.79 -11.95 6.49
N PRO A 165 -2.56 -10.86 7.26
CA PRO A 165 -1.53 -10.84 8.30
C PRO A 165 -1.69 -11.96 9.33
N ALA A 166 -2.91 -12.30 9.73
CA ALA A 166 -3.16 -13.33 10.74
C ALA A 166 -2.76 -14.75 10.29
N SER A 167 -2.79 -15.07 8.99
CA SER A 167 -2.31 -16.37 8.47
C SER A 167 -0.91 -16.32 7.87
N MET A 168 -0.35 -15.13 7.63
CA MET A 168 0.94 -14.95 7.00
C MET A 168 1.94 -14.31 7.97
N THR A 169 2.10 -12.99 7.92
CA THR A 169 3.20 -12.26 8.58
C THR A 169 3.14 -12.26 10.10
N HIS A 170 1.95 -12.39 10.67
CA HIS A 170 1.71 -12.36 12.12
C HIS A 170 1.14 -13.70 12.63
N SER A 171 1.28 -14.77 11.85
CA SER A 171 0.80 -16.11 12.23
C SER A 171 1.38 -16.61 13.55
N ALA A 172 2.62 -16.23 13.87
CA ALA A 172 3.29 -16.59 15.12
C ALA A 172 2.92 -15.71 16.34
N VAL A 173 2.20 -14.60 16.14
CA VAL A 173 1.78 -13.68 17.21
C VAL A 173 0.48 -14.17 17.80
N ALA A 174 0.32 -14.19 19.13
CA ALA A 174 -0.90 -14.68 19.76
C ALA A 174 -2.13 -13.83 19.35
N PRO A 175 -3.35 -14.41 19.23
CA PRO A 175 -4.53 -13.68 18.76
C PRO A 175 -4.84 -12.41 19.56
N GLN A 176 -4.67 -12.44 20.88
CA GLN A 176 -4.90 -11.29 21.75
C GLN A 176 -3.89 -10.15 21.49
N GLU A 177 -2.63 -10.51 21.23
CA GLU A 177 -1.57 -9.54 20.89
C GLU A 177 -1.80 -8.95 19.50
N ARG A 178 -2.21 -9.75 18.51
CA ARG A 178 -2.60 -9.25 17.18
C ARG A 178 -3.75 -8.25 17.27
N ALA A 179 -4.80 -8.59 18.04
CA ALA A 179 -5.94 -7.71 18.24
C ALA A 179 -5.54 -6.38 18.89
N ALA A 180 -4.61 -6.41 19.86
CA ALA A 180 -4.06 -5.19 20.47
C ALA A 180 -3.27 -4.31 19.49
N MET A 181 -2.73 -4.89 18.42
CA MET A 181 -2.08 -4.16 17.31
C MET A 181 -3.07 -3.65 16.25
N GLY A 182 -4.39 -3.89 16.44
CA GLY A 182 -5.41 -3.59 15.43
C GLY A 182 -5.42 -4.57 14.26
N ILE A 183 -4.83 -5.76 14.43
CA ILE A 183 -4.81 -6.81 13.42
C ILE A 183 -5.86 -7.86 13.80
N SER A 184 -7.01 -7.75 13.16
CA SER A 184 -8.08 -8.74 13.26
C SER A 184 -7.71 -10.04 12.53
N ASP A 185 -8.35 -11.14 12.91
CA ASP A 185 -8.23 -12.43 12.22
C ASP A 185 -8.86 -12.45 10.83
N GLY A 186 -9.66 -11.45 10.47
CA GLY A 186 -10.24 -11.27 9.13
C GLY A 186 -9.57 -10.18 8.30
N LEU A 187 -8.54 -9.51 8.82
CA LEU A 187 -7.93 -8.36 8.17
C LEU A 187 -7.16 -8.80 6.92
N VAL A 188 -7.55 -8.29 5.77
CA VAL A 188 -6.83 -8.45 4.51
C VAL A 188 -6.26 -7.11 4.08
N ARG A 189 -5.01 -7.11 3.64
CA ARG A 189 -4.35 -5.95 3.04
C ARG A 189 -4.10 -6.22 1.57
N PHE A 190 -4.60 -5.33 0.72
CA PHE A 190 -4.51 -5.43 -0.72
C PHE A 190 -3.81 -4.19 -1.32
N SER A 191 -2.65 -4.41 -1.91
CA SER A 191 -1.97 -3.44 -2.76
C SER A 191 -2.46 -3.64 -4.18
N VAL A 192 -3.45 -2.84 -4.56
CA VAL A 192 -4.09 -2.92 -5.87
C VAL A 192 -3.10 -2.46 -6.94
N GLY A 193 -2.82 -3.32 -7.91
CA GLY A 193 -1.91 -3.10 -9.02
C GLY A 193 -2.51 -2.27 -10.16
N ILE A 194 -1.90 -2.37 -11.34
CA ILE A 194 -2.34 -1.65 -12.55
C ILE A 194 -3.04 -2.55 -13.58
N GLU A 195 -3.43 -3.76 -13.19
CA GLU A 195 -4.19 -4.68 -14.03
C GLU A 195 -5.57 -4.12 -14.41
N ASN A 196 -6.33 -4.87 -15.22
CA ASN A 196 -7.72 -4.58 -15.50
C ASN A 196 -8.56 -4.71 -14.22
N ALA A 197 -9.29 -3.65 -13.83
CA ALA A 197 -10.06 -3.65 -12.57
C ALA A 197 -11.14 -4.75 -12.55
N PRO A 198 -11.95 -4.94 -13.61
CA PRO A 198 -12.80 -6.12 -13.76
C PRO A 198 -12.13 -7.46 -13.50
N ASP A 199 -10.90 -7.68 -13.99
CA ASP A 199 -10.19 -8.95 -13.79
C ASP A 199 -9.80 -9.13 -12.31
N LEU A 200 -9.38 -8.05 -11.65
CA LEU A 200 -9.08 -8.06 -10.20
C LEU A 200 -10.33 -8.33 -9.36
N ILE A 201 -11.46 -7.73 -9.72
CA ILE A 201 -12.73 -7.94 -9.04
C ILE A 201 -13.20 -9.39 -9.25
N ALA A 202 -13.13 -9.91 -10.46
CA ALA A 202 -13.52 -11.30 -10.76
C ALA A 202 -12.62 -12.31 -10.01
N ASP A 203 -11.31 -12.03 -9.89
CA ASP A 203 -10.40 -12.87 -9.11
C ASP A 203 -10.74 -12.89 -7.61
N LEU A 204 -11.08 -11.73 -7.05
CA LEU A 204 -11.54 -11.63 -5.66
C LEU A 204 -12.91 -12.27 -5.45
N GLU A 205 -13.84 -12.08 -6.39
CA GLU A 205 -15.20 -12.64 -6.34
C GLU A 205 -15.16 -14.17 -6.27
N GLN A 206 -14.48 -14.82 -7.22
CA GLN A 206 -14.39 -16.28 -7.22
C GLN A 206 -13.66 -16.83 -5.98
N ALA A 207 -12.66 -16.10 -5.47
CA ALA A 207 -11.93 -16.50 -4.28
C ALA A 207 -12.77 -16.32 -2.99
N LEU A 208 -13.60 -15.28 -2.92
CA LEU A 208 -14.50 -15.03 -1.79
C LEU A 208 -15.70 -15.97 -1.78
N GLU A 209 -16.22 -16.39 -2.94
CA GLU A 209 -17.26 -17.43 -3.02
C GLU A 209 -16.76 -18.78 -2.50
N GLY A 210 -15.51 -19.14 -2.83
CA GLY A 210 -14.85 -20.32 -2.24
C GLY A 210 -14.54 -20.16 -0.75
N ALA A 211 -14.41 -18.92 -0.27
CA ALA A 211 -14.09 -18.58 1.12
C ALA A 211 -15.30 -18.58 2.07
N ALA A 212 -16.51 -18.36 1.53
CA ALA A 212 -17.77 -18.32 2.27
C ALA A 212 -18.16 -19.65 2.94
#